data_AF-A0A498FD18-F1
#
_entry.id   AF-A0A498FD18-F1
#
_cell.length_a   1.000
_cell.length_b   1.000
_cell.length_c   1.000
_cell.angle_alpha   90.00
_cell.angle_beta   90.00
_cell.angle_gamma   90.00
#
_symmetry.space_group_name_H-M   'P 1'
#
loop_
_entity.id
_entity.type
_entity.pdbx_description
1 polymer ?
#
loop_
_entity_poly.entity_id
_entity_poly.type
_entity_poly.pdbx_seq_one_letter_code
_entity_poly.pdbx_strand_id
1 'polypeptide(L)' 'MAEDGPEAIAIYARVSTADQDASRQLDELRGWVADQYPDAETEEYVDVVSGAAT' A
#
# COMPACT_ATOMS: atom_id res chain seq x y z
N MET A 1 -27.19 -2.94 3.85
CA MET A 1 -26.37 -2.09 4.73
C MET A 1 -25.06 -2.83 4.82
N ALA A 2 -24.06 -2.43 4.03
CA ALA A 2 -22.77 -3.10 4.08
C ALA A 2 -22.21 -2.93 5.49
N GLU A 3 -21.66 -4.03 5.99
CA GLU A 3 -21.17 -4.22 7.34
C GLU A 3 -20.04 -3.22 7.61
N ASP A 4 -19.90 -2.79 8.86
CA ASP A 4 -18.89 -1.83 9.33
C ASP A 4 -17.55 -2.10 8.62
N GLY A 5 -17.00 -1.08 7.95
CA GLY A 5 -15.76 -1.22 7.18
C GLY A 5 -14.60 -1.70 8.07
N PRO A 6 -13.51 -2.20 7.47
CA PRO A 6 -12.35 -2.61 8.26
C PRO A 6 -11.82 -1.43 9.09
N GLU A 7 -11.49 -1.68 10.36
CA GLU A 7 -10.88 -0.69 11.25
C GLU A 7 -9.50 -0.24 10.76
N ALA A 8 -8.77 -1.13 10.08
CA ALA A 8 -7.46 -0.87 9.51
C ALA A 8 -7.26 -1.52 8.14
N ILE A 9 -6.49 -0.84 7.28
CA ILE A 9 -6.06 -1.29 5.95
C ILE A 9 -4.53 -1.22 5.87
N ALA A 10 -3.90 -2.32 5.48
CA ALA A 10 -2.48 -2.34 5.16
C ALA A 10 -2.25 -2.16 3.65
N ILE A 11 -1.35 -1.25 3.28
CA ILE A 11 -0.87 -1.06 1.91
C ILE A 11 0.59 -1.49 1.79
N TYR A 12 0.91 -2.22 0.73
CA TYR A 12 2.25 -2.78 0.51
C TYR A 12 2.77 -2.40 -0.87
N ALA A 13 3.99 -1.86 -0.92
CA ALA A 13 4.72 -1.59 -2.15
C ALA A 13 6.03 -2.38 -2.17
N ARG A 14 6.33 -3.00 -3.30
CA ARG A 14 7.60 -3.69 -3.51
C ARG A 14 8.27 -3.22 -4.79
N VAL A 15 9.57 -3.00 -4.70
CA VAL A 15 10.44 -2.74 -5.85
C VAL A 15 11.62 -3.71 -5.86
N SER A 16 12.27 -3.86 -7.03
CA SER A 16 13.44 -4.71 -7.19
C SER A 16 14.75 -4.00 -6.84
N THR A 17 14.81 -2.67 -6.97
CA THR A 17 15.97 -1.84 -6.64
C THR A 17 15.55 -0.55 -5.94
N ALA A 18 16.49 0.08 -5.21
CA ALA A 18 16.24 1.34 -4.51
C ALA A 18 16.07 2.54 -5.47
N ASP A 19 16.47 2.42 -6.73
CA ASP A 19 16.24 3.43 -7.78
C ASP A 19 14.80 3.45 -8.30
N GLN A 20 14.01 2.43 -7.99
CA GLN A 20 12.62 2.36 -8.43
C GLN A 20 11.70 3.12 -7.47
N ASP A 21 10.68 3.76 -8.04
CA ASP A 21 9.76 4.61 -7.32
C ASP A 21 8.67 3.79 -6.60
N ALA A 22 8.96 3.35 -5.37
CA ALA A 22 7.98 2.73 -4.49
C ALA A 22 6.94 3.76 -3.97
N SER A 23 7.33 5.04 -3.85
CA SER A 23 6.43 6.12 -3.41
C SER A 23 5.24 6.29 -4.34
N ARG A 24 5.43 6.19 -5.66
CA ARG A 24 4.34 6.24 -6.63
C ARG A 24 3.28 5.17 -6.37
N GLN A 25 3.71 3.94 -6.09
CA GLN A 25 2.78 2.85 -5.77
C GLN A 25 2.02 3.14 -4.46
N LEU A 26 2.72 3.64 -3.43
CA LEU A 26 2.07 4.02 -2.18
C LEU A 26 1.08 5.17 -2.35
N ASP A 27 1.40 6.20 -3.14
CA ASP A 27 0.47 7.31 -3.40
C ASP A 27 -0.80 6.85 -4.12
N GLU A 28 -0.68 5.96 -5.11
CA GLU A 28 -1.84 5.36 -5.78
C GLU A 28 -2.70 4.55 -4.79
N LEU A 29 -2.07 3.76 -3.91
CA LEU A 29 -2.77 2.97 -2.89
C LEU A 29 -3.44 3.85 -1.82
N ARG A 30 -2.75 4.88 -1.32
CA ARG A 30 -3.33 5.85 -0.38
C ARG A 30 -4.56 6.54 -0.96
N GLY A 31 -4.49 6.96 -2.23
CA GLY A 31 -5.62 7.60 -2.90
C GLY A 31 -6.83 6.67 -2.99
N TRP A 32 -6.60 5.38 -3.29
CA TRP A 32 -7.67 4.40 -3.32
C TRP A 32 -8.26 4.10 -1.94
N VAL A 33 -7.42 3.93 -0.91
CA VAL A 33 -7.87 3.69 0.47
C VAL A 33 -8.67 4.87 1.01
N ALA A 34 -8.21 6.10 0.77
CA ALA A 34 -8.92 7.30 1.20
C ALA A 34 -10.31 7.44 0.54
N ASP A 35 -10.48 6.94 -0.68
CA ASP A 35 -11.77 6.95 -1.39
C ASP A 35 -12.72 5.84 -0.91
N GLN A 36 -12.20 4.63 -0.67
CA GLN A 36 -13.01 3.46 -0.33
C GLN A 36 -13.25 3.29 1.18
N TYR A 37 -12.29 3.70 1.99
CA TYR A 37 -12.24 3.49 3.45
C TYR A 37 -11.77 4.77 4.17
N PRO A 38 -12.52 5.88 4.08
CA PRO A 38 -12.09 7.17 4.64
C PRO A 38 -11.88 7.16 6.15
N ASP A 39 -12.48 6.20 6.86
CA ASP A 39 -12.43 6.08 8.33
C ASP A 39 -11.43 5.01 8.81
N ALA A 40 -10.80 4.25 7.91
CA ALA A 40 -9.87 3.19 8.29
C ALA A 40 -8.47 3.73 8.59
N GLU A 41 -7.81 3.18 9.61
CA GLU A 41 -6.39 3.41 9.83
C GLU A 41 -5.58 2.80 8.68
N THR A 42 -4.61 3.54 8.13
CA THR A 42 -3.76 3.04 7.04
C THR A 42 -2.36 2.75 7.54
N GLU A 43 -1.92 1.50 7.39
CA GLU A 43 -0.56 1.06 7.67
C GLU A 43 0.21 0.81 6.37
N GLU A 44 1.49 1.19 6.34
CA GLU A 44 2.29 1.14 5.11
C GLU A 44 3.53 0.29 5.24
N TYR A 45 3.77 -0.54 4.23
CA TYR A 45 4.87 -1.48 4.19
C TYR A 45 5.60 -1.35 2.85
N VAL A 46 6.93 -1.17 2.88
CA VAL A 46 7.75 -1.03 1.67
C VAL A 46 8.93 -1.97 1.71
N ASP A 47 9.14 -2.67 0.60
CA ASP A 47 10.23 -3.62 0.43
C ASP A 47 11.03 -3.38 -0.84
N VAL A 48 12.36 -3.48 -0.71
CA VAL A 48 13.28 -3.55 -1.84
C VAL A 48 13.85 -4.96 -1.92
N VAL A 49 13.26 -5.81 -2.74
CA VAL A 49 13.65 -7.22 -2.87
C VAL A 49 14.00 -7.51 -4.31
N SER A 50 15.30 -7.71 -4.57
CA SER A 50 15.83 -7.98 -5.91
C SER A 50 15.08 -9.15 -6.56
N GLY A 51 14.55 -8.93 -7.77
CA GLY A 51 13.89 -9.98 -8.55
C GLY A 51 14.81 -11.11 -9.02
N ALA A 52 16.11 -10.99 -8.75
CA ALA A 52 17.13 -11.98 -9.10
C ALA A 52 17.36 -13.04 -8.01
N ALA A 53 16.66 -12.97 -6.87
CA ALA A 53 16.69 -14.03 -5.87
C ALA A 53 15.94 -15.26 -6.40
N THR A 54 16.70 -16.23 -6.90
CA THR A 54 16.26 -17.63 -7.13
C THR A 54 16.24 -18.38 -5.81
#